data_AF-A0A2U0SI04-F1
#
_entry.id   AF-A0A2U0SI04-F1
#
_cell.length_a   1.000
_cell.length_b   1.000
_cell.length_c   1.000
_cell.angle_alpha   90.00
_cell.angle_beta   90.00
_cell.angle_gamma   90.00
#
_symmetry.space_group_name_H-M   'P 1'
#
loop_
_entity.id
_entity.type
_entity.pdbx_description
1 polymer ?
#
loop_
_entity_poly.entity_id
_entity_poly.type
_entity_poly.pdbx_seq_one_letter_code
_entity_poly.pdbx_strand_id
1 'polypeptide(L)'
;MIRLIIGATRALHKWAGNSWLVLIALGIATAALYVDARRVRADRDAWASWARETCAHAGTGIEATTIERTDAAGKRHKVVMPRGAVCREAVKDLATFRSDTLAATARVLTSAAAERDTKSTHDRTAAATESGNRAAALKTMEKADAQIRADDRVDGDWFAALNRLGGMQPAP
;
A
#
# COMPACT_ATOMS: atom_id res chain seq x y z
N MET A 1 23.22 -40.77 8.12
CA MET A 1 22.19 -41.68 7.59
C MET A 1 22.64 -43.13 7.48
N ILE A 2 23.86 -43.43 7.00
CA ILE A 2 24.35 -44.82 6.81
C ILE A 2 24.36 -45.67 8.10
N ARG A 3 24.79 -45.10 9.24
CA ARG A 3 24.77 -45.80 10.56
C ARG A 3 23.35 -46.15 11.04
N LEU A 4 22.35 -45.35 10.67
CA LEU A 4 20.94 -45.56 11.03
C LEU A 4 20.33 -46.73 10.25
N ILE A 5 20.72 -46.87 8.97
CA ILE A 5 20.29 -47.97 8.10
C ILE A 5 20.91 -49.30 8.56
N ILE A 6 22.18 -49.32 8.97
CA ILE A 6 22.87 -50.53 9.46
C ILE A 6 22.33 -50.98 10.83
N GLY A 7 21.91 -50.05 11.70
CA GLY A 7 21.25 -50.38 12.97
C GLY A 7 19.88 -51.01 12.77
N ALA A 8 19.09 -50.48 11.82
CA ALA A 8 17.77 -51.00 11.48
C ALA A 8 17.82 -52.42 10.88
N THR A 9 18.81 -52.72 10.03
CA THR A 9 18.95 -54.06 9.42
C THR A 9 19.37 -55.13 10.44
N ARG A 10 20.24 -54.82 11.40
CA ARG A 10 20.60 -55.75 12.49
C ARG A 10 19.44 -56.03 13.45
N ALA A 11 18.62 -55.01 13.74
CA ALA A 11 17.41 -55.17 14.55
C ALA A 11 16.36 -56.03 13.82
N LEU A 12 16.15 -55.81 12.52
CA LEU A 12 15.26 -56.62 11.69
C LEU A 12 15.69 -58.10 11.64
N HIS A 13 17.00 -58.37 11.55
CA HIS A 13 17.51 -59.74 11.47
C HIS A 13 17.34 -60.52 12.80
N LYS A 14 17.45 -59.84 13.94
CA LYS A 14 17.14 -60.43 15.27
C LYS A 14 15.65 -60.70 15.47
N TRP A 15 14.78 -59.94 14.82
CA TRP A 15 13.32 -60.04 14.93
C TRP A 15 12.71 -61.06 13.96
N ALA A 16 13.46 -61.46 12.93
CA ALA A 16 13.04 -62.41 11.89
C ALA A 16 12.76 -63.85 12.38
N GLY A 17 13.07 -64.18 13.64
CA GLY A 17 12.66 -65.44 14.28
C GLY A 17 11.14 -65.55 14.52
N ASN A 18 10.41 -64.43 14.52
CA ASN A 18 8.95 -64.38 14.58
C ASN A 18 8.40 -63.79 13.28
N SER A 19 8.23 -64.65 12.27
CA SER A 19 7.78 -64.30 10.92
C SER A 19 6.48 -63.48 10.87
N TRP A 20 5.55 -63.70 11.81
CA TRP A 20 4.27 -62.99 11.86
C TRP A 20 4.39 -61.52 12.24
N LEU A 21 5.34 -61.16 13.11
CA LEU A 21 5.58 -59.78 13.55
C LEU A 21 6.13 -58.91 12.42
N VAL A 22 7.02 -59.47 11.60
CA VAL A 22 7.56 -58.81 10.41
C VAL A 22 6.46 -58.49 9.40
N LEU A 23 5.50 -59.41 9.21
CA LEU A 23 4.36 -59.19 8.31
C LEU A 23 3.44 -58.07 8.81
N ILE A 24 3.20 -57.98 10.13
CA ILE A 24 2.44 -56.86 10.70
C ILE A 24 3.18 -55.53 10.49
N ALA A 25 4.48 -55.49 10.79
CA ALA A 25 5.26 -54.27 10.59
C ALA A 25 5.29 -53.82 9.12
N LEU A 26 5.40 -54.76 8.17
CA LEU A 26 5.31 -54.48 6.74
C LEU A 26 3.91 -53.98 6.34
N GLY A 27 2.86 -54.58 6.88
CA GLY A 27 1.47 -54.13 6.68
C GLY A 27 1.25 -52.69 7.16
N ILE A 28 1.78 -52.34 8.33
CA ILE A 28 1.71 -50.97 8.86
C ILE A 28 2.51 -50.01 7.97
N ALA A 29 3.72 -50.37 7.56
CA ALA A 29 4.56 -49.52 6.72
C ALA A 29 3.93 -49.26 5.35
N THR A 30 3.38 -50.29 4.72
CA THR A 30 2.68 -50.17 3.42
C THR A 30 1.41 -49.33 3.54
N ALA A 31 0.62 -49.49 4.61
CA ALA A 31 -0.54 -48.65 4.87
C ALA A 31 -0.16 -47.17 5.09
N ALA A 32 0.91 -46.91 5.85
CA ALA A 32 1.42 -45.56 6.06
C ALA A 32 1.88 -44.90 4.74
N LEU A 33 2.69 -45.60 3.95
CA LEU A 33 3.13 -45.15 2.63
C LEU A 33 1.96 -44.88 1.68
N TYR A 34 0.90 -45.69 1.75
CA TYR A 34 -0.30 -45.48 0.95
C TYR A 34 -1.05 -44.21 1.35
N VAL A 35 -1.20 -43.95 2.65
CA VAL A 35 -1.83 -42.72 3.16
C VAL A 35 -1.01 -41.50 2.74
N ASP A 36 0.31 -41.55 2.89
CA ASP A 36 1.19 -40.45 2.47
C ASP A 36 1.12 -40.22 0.96
N ALA A 37 1.11 -41.29 0.15
CA ALA A 37 0.93 -41.17 -1.29
C ALA A 37 -0.42 -40.52 -1.66
N ARG A 38 -1.49 -40.79 -0.90
CA ARG A 38 -2.78 -40.11 -1.11
C ARG A 38 -2.74 -38.64 -0.71
N ARG A 39 -2.11 -38.31 0.43
CA ARG A 39 -1.94 -36.92 0.89
C ARG A 39 -1.15 -36.10 -0.13
N VAL A 40 -0.02 -36.62 -0.60
CA VAL A 40 0.81 -35.95 -1.62
C VAL A 40 0.02 -35.67 -2.92
N ARG A 41 -0.85 -36.60 -3.34
CA ARG A 41 -1.72 -36.37 -4.51
C ARG A 41 -2.77 -35.28 -4.24
N ALA A 42 -3.42 -35.34 -3.08
CA ALA A 42 -4.41 -34.34 -2.68
C ALA A 42 -3.77 -32.94 -2.58
N ASP A 43 -2.60 -32.84 -1.96
CA ASP A 43 -1.84 -31.59 -1.87
C ASP A 43 -1.48 -31.07 -3.26
N ARG A 44 -0.92 -31.93 -4.12
CA ARG A 44 -0.59 -31.57 -5.50
C ARG A 44 -1.80 -31.03 -6.26
N ASP A 45 -2.95 -31.69 -6.13
CA ASP A 45 -4.16 -31.29 -6.83
C ASP A 45 -4.73 -29.97 -6.27
N ALA A 46 -4.62 -29.76 -4.95
CA ALA A 46 -4.96 -28.49 -4.30
C ALA A 46 -4.04 -27.35 -4.75
N TRP A 47 -2.73 -27.58 -4.87
CA TRP A 47 -1.79 -26.61 -5.44
C TRP A 47 -2.11 -26.29 -6.90
N ALA A 48 -2.51 -27.30 -7.69
CA ALA A 48 -2.87 -27.11 -9.09
C ALA A 48 -4.21 -26.36 -9.26
N SER A 49 -5.19 -26.55 -8.37
CA SER A 49 -6.44 -25.75 -8.38
C SER A 49 -6.16 -24.32 -7.95
N TRP A 50 -5.43 -24.13 -6.86
CA TRP A 50 -5.05 -22.80 -6.37
C TRP A 50 -4.27 -22.00 -7.43
N ALA A 51 -3.30 -22.64 -8.10
CA ALA A 51 -2.53 -21.98 -9.15
C ALA A 51 -3.41 -21.60 -10.36
N ARG A 52 -4.38 -22.44 -10.74
CA ARG A 52 -5.35 -22.11 -11.80
C ARG A 52 -6.21 -20.90 -11.44
N GLU A 53 -6.73 -20.87 -10.23
CA GLU A 53 -7.55 -19.76 -9.73
C GLU A 53 -6.74 -18.46 -9.64
N THR A 54 -5.53 -18.52 -9.09
CA THR A 54 -4.63 -17.36 -9.00
C THR A 54 -4.29 -16.80 -10.39
N CYS A 55 -3.96 -17.67 -11.35
CA CYS A 55 -3.67 -17.24 -12.70
C CYS A 55 -4.90 -16.65 -13.40
N ALA A 56 -6.09 -17.23 -13.17
CA ALA A 56 -7.35 -16.69 -13.68
C ALA A 56 -7.62 -15.29 -13.13
N HIS A 57 -7.36 -15.03 -11.85
CA HIS A 57 -7.44 -13.69 -11.26
C HIS A 57 -6.42 -12.71 -11.85
N ALA A 58 -5.24 -13.20 -12.23
CA ALA A 58 -4.25 -12.42 -12.98
C ALA A 58 -4.61 -12.24 -14.47
N GLY A 59 -5.77 -12.76 -14.92
CA GLY A 59 -6.24 -12.65 -16.31
C GLY A 59 -5.52 -13.59 -17.29
N THR A 60 -4.81 -14.61 -16.81
CA THR A 60 -3.98 -15.50 -17.63
C THR A 60 -4.23 -16.97 -17.35
N GLY A 61 -3.89 -17.84 -18.29
CA GLY A 61 -3.90 -19.28 -18.09
C GLY A 61 -2.62 -19.79 -17.43
N ILE A 62 -2.70 -20.95 -16.76
CA ILE A 62 -1.51 -21.66 -16.26
C ILE A 62 -0.83 -22.48 -17.36
N GLU A 63 -1.53 -22.80 -18.44
CA GLU A 63 -1.05 -23.70 -19.50
C GLU A 63 0.19 -23.17 -20.21
N ALA A 64 1.03 -24.08 -20.69
CA ALA A 64 2.17 -23.70 -21.53
C ALA A 64 1.63 -23.05 -22.81
N THR A 65 2.17 -21.88 -23.14
CA THR A 65 1.66 -21.05 -24.23
C THR A 65 2.81 -20.49 -25.05
N THR A 66 2.57 -20.30 -26.34
CA THR A 66 3.53 -19.64 -27.23
C THR A 66 3.10 -18.20 -27.40
N ILE A 67 3.96 -17.28 -26.97
CA ILE A 67 3.72 -15.84 -27.10
C ILE A 67 4.69 -15.25 -28.12
N GLU A 68 4.23 -14.25 -28.86
CA GLU A 68 5.12 -13.46 -29.70
C GLU A 68 5.83 -12.43 -28.82
N ARG A 69 7.16 -12.48 -28.80
CA ARG A 69 8.00 -11.46 -28.17
C ARG A 69 8.83 -10.75 -29.20
N THR A 70 9.02 -9.47 -28.95
CA THR A 70 9.96 -8.66 -29.71
C THR A 70 11.31 -8.72 -29.00
N ASP A 71 12.38 -9.04 -29.72
CA ASP A 71 13.74 -8.95 -29.18
C ASP A 71 14.24 -7.50 -29.10
N ALA A 72 15.43 -7.31 -28.55
CA ALA A 72 16.07 -6.00 -28.46
C ALA A 72 16.37 -5.37 -29.85
N ALA A 73 16.36 -6.16 -30.92
CA ALA A 73 16.54 -5.73 -32.30
C ALA A 73 15.21 -5.42 -33.03
N GLY A 74 14.07 -5.48 -32.33
CA GLY A 74 12.75 -5.20 -32.90
C GLY A 74 12.13 -6.37 -33.68
N LYS A 75 12.76 -7.55 -33.69
CA LYS A 75 12.27 -8.72 -34.42
C LYS A 75 11.32 -9.55 -33.54
N ARG A 76 10.13 -9.82 -34.08
CA ARG A 76 9.15 -10.70 -33.44
C ARG A 76 9.57 -12.16 -33.60
N HIS A 77 9.60 -12.88 -32.48
CA HIS A 77 9.84 -14.31 -32.46
C HIS A 77 8.86 -14.98 -31.49
N LYS A 78 8.50 -16.23 -31.81
CA LYS A 78 7.61 -17.03 -30.98
C LYS A 78 8.43 -17.70 -29.89
N VAL A 79 8.09 -17.43 -28.63
CA VAL A 79 8.73 -18.04 -27.46
C VAL A 79 7.74 -18.98 -26.81
N VAL A 80 8.16 -20.23 -26.63
CA VAL A 80 7.38 -21.22 -25.86
C VAL A 80 7.63 -20.96 -24.38
N MET A 81 6.58 -20.53 -23.68
CA MET A 81 6.63 -20.27 -22.26
C MET A 81 6.20 -21.54 -21.51
N PRO A 82 6.96 -21.97 -20.48
CA PRO A 82 6.56 -23.11 -19.68
C PRO A 82 5.31 -22.79 -18.86
N ARG A 83 4.65 -23.85 -18.39
CA ARG A 83 3.45 -23.78 -17.55
C ARG A 83 3.66 -22.79 -16.39
N GLY A 84 2.75 -21.83 -16.24
CA GLY A 84 2.76 -20.81 -15.18
C GLY A 84 3.70 -19.62 -15.38
N ALA A 85 4.55 -19.59 -16.42
CA ALA A 85 5.50 -18.49 -16.61
C ALA A 85 4.82 -17.16 -16.94
N VAL A 86 3.81 -17.17 -17.81
CA VAL A 86 3.03 -15.97 -18.17
C VAL A 86 2.24 -15.45 -16.96
N CYS A 87 1.63 -16.35 -16.20
CA CYS A 87 0.95 -16.02 -14.97
C CYS A 87 1.87 -15.37 -13.93
N ARG A 88 3.08 -15.89 -13.75
CA ARG A 88 4.08 -15.29 -12.86
C ARG A 88 4.46 -13.86 -13.29
N GLU A 89 4.59 -13.62 -14.59
CA GLU A 89 4.85 -12.27 -15.11
C GLU A 89 3.66 -11.34 -14.84
N ALA A 90 2.44 -11.78 -15.16
CA ALA A 90 1.24 -10.98 -14.89
C ALA A 90 1.06 -10.65 -13.40
N VAL A 91 1.35 -11.59 -12.50
CA VAL A 91 1.31 -11.35 -11.04
C VAL A 91 2.38 -10.33 -10.62
N LYS A 92 3.58 -10.41 -11.21
CA LYS A 92 4.66 -9.45 -10.95
C LYS A 92 4.25 -8.05 -11.43
N ASP A 93 3.69 -7.95 -12.62
CA ASP A 93 3.22 -6.68 -13.19
C ASP A 93 2.09 -6.07 -12.35
N LEU A 94 1.16 -6.89 -11.86
CA LEU A 94 0.11 -6.44 -10.94
C LEU A 94 0.69 -5.93 -9.61
N ALA A 95 1.70 -6.61 -9.06
CA ALA A 95 2.38 -6.19 -7.85
C ALA A 95 3.10 -4.84 -8.04
N THR A 96 3.80 -4.67 -9.16
CA THR A 96 4.45 -3.40 -9.54
C THR A 96 3.43 -2.28 -9.74
N PHE A 97 2.35 -2.55 -10.47
CA PHE A 97 1.27 -1.57 -10.65
C PHE A 97 0.69 -1.10 -9.30
N ARG A 98 0.48 -2.03 -8.36
CA ARG A 98 0.01 -1.70 -7.01
C ARG A 98 1.02 -0.82 -6.26
N SER A 99 2.31 -1.18 -6.26
CA SER A 99 3.33 -0.37 -5.57
C SER A 99 3.42 1.04 -6.15
N ASP A 100 3.37 1.15 -7.47
CA ASP A 100 3.49 2.43 -8.16
C ASP A 100 2.28 3.31 -7.92
N THR A 101 1.07 2.72 -7.92
CA THR A 101 -0.18 3.41 -7.62
C THR A 101 -0.21 3.91 -6.17
N LEU A 102 0.25 3.10 -5.21
CA LEU A 102 0.35 3.52 -3.81
C LEU A 102 1.34 4.67 -3.65
N ALA A 103 2.51 4.58 -4.30
CA ALA A 103 3.51 5.64 -4.27
C ALA A 103 2.99 6.94 -4.92
N ALA A 104 2.29 6.85 -6.06
CA ALA A 104 1.69 8.00 -6.73
C ALA A 104 0.59 8.64 -5.87
N THR A 105 -0.29 7.83 -5.27
CA THR A 105 -1.34 8.30 -4.37
C THR A 105 -0.75 9.00 -3.15
N ALA A 106 0.30 8.42 -2.55
CA ALA A 106 0.99 9.04 -1.43
C ALA A 106 1.57 10.41 -1.79
N ARG A 107 2.19 10.55 -2.97
CA ARG A 107 2.71 11.85 -3.45
C ARG A 107 1.62 12.89 -3.64
N VAL A 108 0.47 12.51 -4.19
CA VAL A 108 -0.67 13.43 -4.38
C VAL A 108 -1.26 13.87 -3.05
N LEU A 109 -1.41 12.94 -2.10
CA LEU A 109 -1.92 13.25 -0.76
C LEU A 109 -0.96 14.15 0.02
N THR A 110 0.35 13.91 -0.07
CA THR A 110 1.34 14.77 0.61
C THR A 110 1.42 16.15 -0.03
N SER A 111 1.33 16.27 -1.36
CA SER A 111 1.29 17.59 -2.02
C SER A 111 0.04 18.38 -1.64
N ALA A 112 -1.12 17.73 -1.60
CA ALA A 112 -2.36 18.37 -1.18
C ALA A 112 -2.33 18.80 0.29
N ALA A 113 -1.71 17.99 1.17
CA ALA A 113 -1.53 18.35 2.57
C ALA A 113 -0.61 19.57 2.73
N ALA A 114 0.51 19.64 2.00
CA ALA A 114 1.43 20.77 2.01
C ALA A 114 0.76 22.07 1.49
N GLU A 115 -0.05 21.97 0.45
CA GLU A 115 -0.82 23.11 -0.08
C GLU A 115 -1.83 23.62 0.96
N ARG A 116 -2.55 22.71 1.62
CA ARG A 116 -3.50 23.06 2.68
C ARG A 116 -2.82 23.75 3.86
N ASP A 117 -1.66 23.27 4.28
CA ASP A 117 -0.92 23.89 5.39
C ASP A 117 -0.40 25.28 5.02
N THR A 118 0.06 25.46 3.79
CA THR A 118 0.47 26.76 3.25
C THR A 118 -0.71 27.75 3.26
N LYS A 119 -1.87 27.34 2.75
CA LYS A 119 -3.10 28.15 2.78
C LYS A 119 -3.54 28.48 4.20
N SER A 120 -3.55 27.49 5.09
CA SER A 120 -3.93 27.69 6.49
C SER A 120 -3.00 28.66 7.22
N THR A 121 -1.70 28.59 6.94
CA THR A 121 -0.71 29.52 7.50
C THR A 121 -0.93 30.93 6.96
N HIS A 122 -1.13 31.07 5.65
CA HIS A 122 -1.46 32.35 5.02
C HIS A 122 -2.73 32.97 5.63
N ASP A 123 -3.80 32.18 5.80
CA ASP A 123 -5.05 32.65 6.38
C ASP A 123 -4.89 33.07 7.86
N ARG A 124 -4.10 32.31 8.64
CA ARG A 124 -3.76 32.67 10.02
C ARG A 124 -2.98 33.98 10.08
N THR A 125 -2.00 34.18 9.20
CA THR A 125 -1.24 35.43 9.12
C THR A 125 -2.13 36.59 8.72
N ALA A 126 -2.99 36.42 7.70
CA ALA A 126 -3.93 37.44 7.27
C ALA A 126 -4.89 37.85 8.39
N ALA A 127 -5.47 36.87 9.11
CA ALA A 127 -6.35 37.12 10.25
C ALA A 127 -5.62 37.83 11.41
N ALA A 128 -4.37 37.46 11.69
CA ALA A 128 -3.55 38.13 12.70
C ALA A 128 -3.28 39.59 12.32
N THR A 129 -2.89 39.86 11.07
CA THR A 129 -2.69 41.23 10.56
C THR A 129 -3.98 42.04 10.62
N GLU A 130 -5.11 41.47 10.20
CA GLU A 130 -6.39 42.15 10.25
C GLU A 130 -6.83 42.48 11.68
N SER A 131 -6.69 41.54 12.62
CA SER A 131 -6.99 41.80 14.03
C SER A 131 -6.11 42.90 14.64
N GLY A 132 -4.81 42.93 14.29
CA GLY A 132 -3.89 44.00 14.67
C GLY A 132 -4.31 45.36 14.12
N ASN A 133 -4.69 45.42 12.84
CA ASN A 133 -5.18 46.64 12.20
C ASN A 133 -6.48 47.15 12.86
N ARG A 134 -7.42 46.25 13.18
CA ARG A 134 -8.65 46.60 13.91
C ARG A 134 -8.35 47.14 15.31
N ALA A 135 -7.44 46.50 16.05
CA ALA A 135 -7.05 46.98 17.37
C ALA A 135 -6.36 48.36 17.33
N ALA A 136 -5.53 48.62 16.32
CA ALA A 136 -4.90 49.92 16.11
C ALA A 136 -5.93 51.00 15.72
N ALA A 137 -6.91 50.66 14.87
CA ALA A 137 -7.99 51.55 14.50
C ALA A 137 -8.87 51.91 15.71
N LEU A 138 -9.25 50.93 16.54
CA LEU A 138 -9.99 51.16 17.79
C LEU A 138 -9.23 52.09 18.74
N LYS A 139 -7.94 51.86 18.96
CA LYS A 139 -7.11 52.76 19.79
C LYS A 139 -7.05 54.19 19.25
N THR A 140 -7.06 54.34 17.93
CA THR A 140 -7.09 55.67 17.28
C THR A 140 -8.43 56.35 17.48
N MET A 141 -9.54 55.60 17.37
CA MET A 141 -10.88 56.11 17.65
C MET A 141 -11.02 56.52 19.12
N GLU A 142 -10.57 55.69 20.07
CA GLU A 142 -10.58 56.02 21.51
C GLU A 142 -9.76 57.29 21.81
N LYS A 143 -8.59 57.44 21.17
CA LYS A 143 -7.76 58.64 21.32
C LYS A 143 -8.43 59.88 20.74
N ALA A 144 -9.08 59.77 19.58
CA ALA A 144 -9.83 60.86 18.96
C ALA A 144 -11.07 61.24 19.81
N ASP A 145 -11.76 60.24 20.36
CA ASP A 145 -12.90 60.42 21.26
C ASP A 145 -12.53 61.24 22.50
N ALA A 146 -11.36 60.97 23.10
CA ALA A 146 -10.82 61.73 24.22
C ALA A 146 -10.48 63.21 23.90
N GLN A 147 -10.47 63.60 22.62
CA GLN A 147 -10.22 64.97 22.17
C GLN A 147 -11.48 65.69 21.66
N ILE A 148 -12.65 65.05 21.74
CA ILE A 148 -13.92 65.65 21.35
C ILE A 148 -14.19 66.88 22.24
N ARG A 149 -14.45 68.02 21.60
CA ARG A 149 -14.81 69.27 22.28
C ARG A 149 -16.24 69.17 22.79
N ALA A 150 -16.63 70.06 23.71
CA ALA A 150 -17.97 70.05 24.33
C ALA A 150 -19.17 70.25 23.36
N ASP A 151 -18.91 70.37 22.05
CA ASP A 151 -19.92 70.43 20.98
C ASP A 151 -20.22 69.05 20.35
N ASP A 152 -19.68 67.96 20.90
CA ASP A 152 -19.92 66.55 20.51
C ASP A 152 -19.61 66.24 19.03
N ARG A 153 -18.71 66.99 18.41
CA ARG A 153 -18.30 66.76 17.00
C ARG A 153 -17.06 65.88 16.91
N VAL A 154 -17.20 64.74 16.25
CA VAL A 154 -16.09 63.85 15.84
C VAL A 154 -15.35 64.42 14.61
N ASP A 155 -14.03 64.30 14.62
CA ASP A 155 -13.15 64.82 13.57
C ASP A 155 -12.89 63.80 12.44
N GLY A 156 -12.14 64.23 11.41
CA GLY A 156 -11.82 63.40 10.24
C GLY A 156 -10.97 62.16 10.57
N ASP A 157 -10.19 62.21 11.66
CA ASP A 157 -9.34 61.09 12.09
C ASP A 157 -10.18 59.94 12.65
N TRP A 158 -11.28 60.26 13.34
CA TRP A 158 -12.26 59.28 13.80
C TRP A 158 -12.93 58.55 12.62
N PHE A 159 -13.38 59.28 11.60
CA PHE A 159 -13.98 58.67 10.39
C PHE A 159 -12.97 57.86 9.57
N ALA A 160 -11.73 58.33 9.45
CA ALA A 160 -10.67 57.59 8.79
C ALA A 160 -10.35 56.28 9.52
N ALA A 161 -10.38 56.28 10.86
CA ALA A 161 -10.21 55.07 11.66
C ALA A 161 -11.39 54.09 11.51
N LEU A 162 -12.63 54.58 11.49
CA LEU A 162 -13.83 53.77 11.22
C LEU A 162 -13.79 53.11 9.83
N ASN A 163 -13.40 53.87 8.80
CA ASN A 163 -13.29 53.35 7.44
C ASN A 163 -12.21 52.26 7.32
N ARG A 164 -11.07 52.43 8.00
CA ARG A 164 -10.03 51.38 8.11
C ARG A 164 -10.55 50.12 8.80
N LEU A 165 -11.42 50.26 9.80
CA LEU A 165 -12.08 49.15 10.51
C LEU A 165 -13.06 48.37 9.61
N GLY A 166 -13.75 49.09 8.71
CA GLY A 166 -14.62 48.54 7.67
C GLY A 166 -13.88 47.98 6.44
N GLY A 167 -12.55 47.95 6.45
CA GLY A 167 -11.73 47.43 5.34
C GLY A 167 -11.57 48.39 4.15
N MET A 168 -12.03 49.63 4.26
CA MET A 168 -11.82 50.65 3.24
C MET A 168 -10.45 51.30 3.47
N GLN A 169 -9.49 50.98 2.60
CA GLN A 169 -8.22 51.71 2.58
C GLN A 169 -8.46 53.13 2.03
N PRO A 170 -7.80 54.16 2.60
CA PRO A 170 -7.83 55.48 2.00
C PRO A 170 -7.27 55.41 0.58
N ALA A 171 -7.98 56.02 -0.37
CA ALA A 171 -7.48 56.16 -1.73
C ALA A 171 -6.14 56.93 -1.72
N PRO A 172 -5.15 56.54 -2.55
CA PRO A 172 -3.85 57.21 -2.61
C PRO A 172 -3.96 58.69 -3.02
#